data_AF-V5H1Y8-F1
#
_entry.id   AF-V5H1Y8-F1
#
_cell.length_a   1.000
_cell.length_b   1.000
_cell.length_c   1.000
_cell.angle_alpha   90.00
_cell.angle_beta   90.00
_cell.angle_gamma   90.00
#
_symmetry.space_group_name_H-M   'P 1'
#
loop_
_entity.id
_entity.type
_entity.pdbx_description
1 polymer ?
#
loop_
_entity_poly.entity_id
_entity_poly.type
_entity_poly.pdbx_seq_one_letter_code
_entity_poly.pdbx_strand_id
1 'polypeptide(L)' 'DASYQHNYGVSFEDGICKYRNQTLKDGVSEAFQYPCEQWVCNVTAKTVTVRGCNVKSFGSCVPAHNRHHWPHCCPRGWVC' A
#
# COMPACT_ATOMS: atom_id res chain seq x y z
N ASP A 1 -27.20 4.26 -8.11
CA ASP A 1 -25.99 3.53 -7.76
C ASP A 1 -24.77 4.24 -8.32
N ALA A 2 -24.06 5.01 -7.50
CA ALA A 2 -22.84 5.68 -7.93
C ALA A 2 -21.68 4.68 -7.78
N SER A 3 -21.26 4.08 -8.89
CA SER A 3 -19.99 3.37 -8.98
C SER A 3 -18.87 4.36 -8.66
N TYR A 4 -18.37 4.37 -7.41
CA TYR A 4 -17.18 5.10 -7.01
C TYR A 4 -15.98 4.47 -7.72
N GLN A 5 -15.79 4.84 -8.98
CA GLN A 5 -14.60 4.54 -9.74
C GLN A 5 -13.49 5.40 -9.12
N HIS A 6 -12.84 4.87 -8.09
CA HIS A 6 -11.67 5.49 -7.49
C HIS A 6 -10.55 5.52 -8.53
N ASN A 7 -10.56 6.55 -9.36
CA ASN A 7 -9.42 6.93 -10.19
C ASN A 7 -8.30 7.35 -9.24
N TYR A 8 -7.55 6.39 -8.72
CA TYR A 8 -6.27 6.65 -8.08
C TYR A 8 -5.29 7.08 -9.16
N GLY A 9 -5.46 8.29 -9.68
CA GLY A 9 -4.51 8.91 -10.59
C GLY A 9 -3.18 9.04 -9.86
N VAL A 10 -2.15 8.43 -10.43
CA VAL A 10 -0.77 8.65 -9.98
C VAL A 10 -0.23 9.86 -10.74
N SER A 11 0.23 10.86 -10.01
CA SER A 11 0.86 12.04 -10.60
C SER A 11 2.32 12.10 -10.19
N PHE A 12 3.17 12.49 -11.13
CA PHE A 12 4.60 12.66 -10.93
C PHE A 12 4.94 14.12 -11.23
N GLU A 13 5.18 14.91 -10.20
CA GLU A 13 5.48 16.35 -10.31
C GLU A 13 6.74 16.62 -9.49
N ASP A 14 7.66 17.47 -9.95
CA ASP A 14 8.78 18.00 -9.14
C ASP A 14 9.59 16.99 -8.28
N GLY A 15 9.77 15.74 -8.75
CA GLY A 15 10.50 14.71 -7.99
C GLY A 15 9.69 14.05 -6.87
N ILE A 16 8.37 14.21 -6.86
CA ILE A 16 7.43 13.55 -5.96
C ILE A 16 6.41 12.70 -6.73
N CYS A 17 6.04 11.56 -6.14
CA CYS A 17 4.88 10.78 -6.57
C CYS A 17 3.69 11.10 -5.67
N LYS A 18 2.59 11.52 -6.27
CA LYS A 18 1.29 11.66 -5.61
C LYS A 18 0.47 10.41 -5.93
N TYR A 19 0.15 9.63 -4.91
CA TYR A 19 -0.69 8.44 -5.03
C TYR A 19 -1.63 8.35 -3.84
N ARG A 20 -2.93 8.13 -4.05
CA ARG A 20 -3.94 7.99 -2.98
C ARG A 20 -3.92 9.13 -1.94
N ASN A 21 -3.74 10.37 -2.40
CA ASN A 21 -3.61 11.56 -1.54
C ASN A 21 -2.37 11.56 -0.62
N GLN A 22 -1.39 10.66 -0.86
CA GLN A 22 -0.09 10.67 -0.21
C GLN A 22 0.97 11.20 -1.16
N THR A 23 1.97 11.85 -0.59
CA THR A 23 3.11 12.39 -1.32
C THR A 23 4.37 11.64 -0.92
N LEU A 24 4.98 10.98 -1.89
CA LEU A 24 6.21 10.19 -1.73
C LEU A 24 7.35 10.89 -2.45
N LYS A 25 8.53 10.96 -1.83
CA LYS A 25 9.73 11.47 -2.50
C LYS A 25 10.34 10.40 -3.40
N ASP A 26 10.98 10.82 -4.49
CA ASP A 26 11.71 9.90 -5.37
C ASP A 26 12.72 9.04 -4.61
N GLY A 27 12.70 7.74 -4.85
CA GLY A 27 13.58 6.76 -4.20
C GLY A 27 13.25 6.45 -2.73
N VAL A 28 12.26 7.10 -2.13
CA VAL A 28 11.85 6.86 -0.74
C VAL A 28 10.77 5.77 -0.68
N SER A 29 10.94 4.85 0.27
CA SER A 29 9.93 3.87 0.64
C SER A 29 9.20 4.32 1.91
N GLU A 30 7.89 4.48 1.83
CA GLU A 30 7.03 4.74 2.99
C GLU A 30 6.31 3.46 3.39
N ALA A 31 6.38 3.11 4.67
CA ALA A 31 5.66 1.97 5.23
C ALA A 31 4.40 2.48 5.94
N PHE A 32 3.25 1.92 5.58
CA PHE A 32 1.96 2.30 6.16
C PHE A 32 1.50 1.26 7.18
N GLN A 33 0.78 1.74 8.20
CA GLN A 33 0.10 0.88 9.17
C GLN A 33 -1.26 0.41 8.64
N TYR A 34 -2.03 1.31 8.02
CA TYR A 34 -3.31 0.99 7.40
C TYR A 34 -3.52 1.85 6.13
N PRO A 35 -3.68 1.25 4.94
CA PRO A 35 -3.51 -0.18 4.63
C PRO A 35 -2.08 -0.67 4.94
N CYS A 36 -1.92 -1.95 5.29
CA CYS A 36 -0.62 -2.53 5.61
C CYS A 36 0.20 -2.78 4.34
N GLU A 37 0.77 -1.71 3.81
CA GLU A 37 1.48 -1.68 2.53
C GLU A 37 2.75 -0.84 2.67
N GLN A 38 3.73 -1.13 1.84
CA GLN A 38 4.88 -0.25 1.61
C GLN A 38 4.80 0.33 0.22
N TRP A 39 4.87 1.65 0.10
CA TRP A 39 4.84 2.33 -1.20
C TRP A 39 6.22 2.86 -1.52
N VAL A 40 6.67 2.59 -2.74
CA VAL A 40 7.96 3.06 -3.26
C VAL A 40 7.70 3.91 -4.48
N CYS A 41 8.18 5.15 -4.43
CA CYS A 41 8.09 6.09 -5.54
C CYS A 41 9.35 6.00 -6.41
N ASN A 42 9.16 5.84 -7.72
CA ASN A 42 10.21 5.98 -8.71
C ASN A 42 9.73 6.97 -9.79
N VAL A 43 10.15 8.22 -9.67
CA VAL A 43 9.76 9.31 -10.58
C VAL A 43 10.42 9.14 -11.95
N THR A 44 11.65 8.65 -11.98
CA THR A 44 12.40 8.41 -13.24
C THR A 44 11.69 7.37 -14.10
N ALA A 45 11.26 6.26 -13.49
CA ALA A 45 10.47 5.23 -14.15
C ALA A 45 8.96 5.55 -14.20
N LYS A 46 8.53 6.73 -13.69
CA LYS A 46 7.13 7.14 -13.54
C LYS A 46 6.25 6.00 -13.00
N THR A 47 6.73 5.35 -11.95
CA THR A 47 6.10 4.15 -11.38
C THR A 47 6.00 4.28 -9.86
N VAL A 48 4.84 3.99 -9.31
CA VAL A 48 4.65 3.79 -7.86
C VAL A 48 4.46 2.30 -7.62
N THR A 49 5.38 1.69 -6.87
CA THR A 49 5.29 0.28 -6.51
C THR A 49 4.62 0.16 -5.16
N VAL A 50 3.44 -0.46 -5.12
CA VAL A 50 2.72 -0.78 -3.87
C VAL A 50 3.04 -2.23 -3.51
N ARG A 51 3.72 -2.43 -2.38
CA ARG A 51 4.05 -3.74 -1.82
C ARG A 51 3.11 -4.06 -0.67
N GLY A 52 2.17 -4.96 -0.92
CA GLY A 52 1.31 -5.50 0.13
C GLY A 52 1.98 -6.65 0.90
N CYS A 53 1.22 -7.21 1.84
CA CYS A 53 1.59 -8.46 2.49
C CYS A 53 1.26 -9.65 1.59
N ASN A 54 2.08 -10.69 1.61
CA ASN A 54 1.77 -11.96 0.95
C ASN A 54 0.81 -12.77 1.84
N VAL A 55 -0.50 -12.49 1.71
CA VAL A 55 -1.54 -13.14 2.50
C VAL A 55 -2.07 -14.36 1.75
N LYS A 56 -1.93 -15.55 2.34
CA LYS A 56 -2.59 -16.75 1.81
C LYS A 56 -4.06 -16.77 2.26
N SER A 57 -4.96 -17.15 1.36
CA SER A 57 -6.35 -17.43 1.73
C SER A 57 -6.44 -18.76 2.47
N PHE A 58 -7.03 -18.76 3.67
CA PHE A 58 -7.24 -19.98 4.45
C PHE A 58 -8.72 -20.14 4.79
N GLY A 59 -9.45 -20.90 3.96
CA GLY A 59 -10.87 -21.18 4.17
C GLY A 59 -11.71 -19.92 4.42
N SER A 60 -12.51 -19.94 5.49
CA SER A 60 -13.33 -18.81 5.97
C SER A 60 -12.60 -17.89 6.96
N CYS A 61 -11.30 -18.09 7.19
CA CYS A 61 -10.58 -17.41 8.25
C CYS A 61 -10.04 -16.06 7.80
N VAL A 62 -10.09 -15.08 8.72
CA VAL A 62 -9.64 -13.71 8.45
C VAL A 62 -8.17 -13.53 8.87
N PRO A 63 -7.33 -12.86 8.07
CA PRO A 63 -5.95 -12.60 8.44
C PRO A 63 -5.88 -11.68 9.67
N ALA A 64 -5.12 -12.07 10.69
CA ALA A 64 -4.94 -11.28 11.90
C ALA A 64 -3.93 -10.13 11.65
N HIS A 65 -4.43 -8.90 11.52
CA HIS A 65 -3.58 -7.73 11.34
C HIS A 65 -3.14 -7.12 12.66
N ASN A 66 -1.89 -6.63 12.72
CA ASN A 66 -1.35 -5.93 13.88
C ASN A 66 -1.27 -4.42 13.65
N ARG A 67 -1.28 -3.64 14.74
CA ARG A 67 -1.21 -2.16 14.71
C ARG A 67 0.22 -1.61 14.48
N HIS A 68 1.06 -2.30 13.72
CA HIS A 68 2.42 -1.87 13.41
C HIS A 68 2.52 -1.32 11.98
N HIS A 69 3.67 -0.78 11.58
CA HIS A 69 3.92 -0.42 10.18
C HIS A 69 4.35 -1.65 9.38
N TRP A 70 4.18 -1.64 8.05
CA TRP A 70 4.69 -2.70 7.18
C TRP A 70 6.21 -2.85 7.37
N PRO A 71 6.77 -4.07 7.45
CA PRO A 71 6.14 -5.39 7.25
C PRO A 71 5.56 -6.00 8.53
N HIS A 72 5.61 -5.32 9.66
CA HIS A 72 5.20 -5.87 10.97
C HIS A 72 3.68 -5.93 11.16
N CYS A 73 2.90 -5.12 10.43
CA CYS A 73 1.44 -5.30 10.36
C CYS A 73 0.99 -6.47 9.50
N CYS A 74 1.90 -7.13 8.77
CA CYS A 74 1.51 -8.24 7.91
C CYS A 74 0.98 -9.41 8.75
N PRO A 75 -0.14 -10.01 8.33
CA PRO A 75 -0.77 -11.08 9.08
C PRO A 75 0.17 -12.29 9.12
N ARG A 76 0.45 -12.77 10.34
CA ARG A 76 1.26 -13.97 10.58
C ARG A 76 0.41 -15.19 10.94
N GLY A 77 -0.89 -14.98 11.13
CA GLY A 77 -1.85 -16.00 11.49
C GLY A 77 -3.25 -15.62 11.00
N TRP A 78 -4.16 -16.56 11.13
CA TRP A 78 -5.57 -16.40 10.77
C TRP A 78 -6.42 -16.60 12.02
N VAL A 79 -7.50 -15.82 12.13
CA VAL A 79 -8.54 -16.05 13.11
C VAL A 79 -9.68 -16.79 12.42
N CYS A 80 -9.93 -17.99 12.95
CA CYS A 80 -11.06 -18.87 12.70
C CYS A 80 -11.71 -19.10 14.08
#